data_AF-X1QEY1-F1
#
_entry.id   AF-X1QEY1-F1
#
_cell.length_a   1.000
_cell.length_b   1.000
_cell.length_c   1.000
_cell.angle_alpha   90.00
_cell.angle_beta   90.00
_cell.angle_gamma   90.00
#
_symmetry.space_group_name_H-M   'P 1'
#
loop_
_entity.id
_entity.type
_entity.pdbx_description
1 polymer ?
#
loop_
_entity_poly.entity_id
_entity_poly.type
_entity_poly.pdbx_seq_one_letter_code
_entity_poly.pdbx_strand_id
1 'polypeptide(L)'
;VYKAILKALSERDDTADICTDKKSNPEPDTNLRDYENVPLKEDIHEYMKHEVLPHVPNAWVDESKTKIGYEINFNRYFYKYTPPRPLGEIEAELKKNEKEIADMLHGVTK
;
A
#
# COMPACT_ATOMS: atom_id res chain seq x y z
N VAL A 1 30.86 5.54 -5.27
CA VAL A 1 31.55 5.66 -3.97
C VAL A 1 31.06 6.89 -3.19
N TYR A 2 31.14 8.11 -3.74
CA TYR A 2 30.70 9.34 -3.04
C TYR A 2 29.27 9.30 -2.44
N LYS A 3 28.24 8.95 -3.23
CA LYS A 3 26.85 8.81 -2.71
C LYS A 3 26.71 7.77 -1.60
N ALA A 4 27.53 6.71 -1.62
CA ALA A 4 27.51 5.67 -0.58
C ALA A 4 28.15 6.17 0.72
N ILE A 5 29.21 6.98 0.63
CA ILE A 5 29.86 7.62 1.78
C ILE A 5 28.90 8.63 2.41
N LEU A 6 28.27 9.51 1.60
CA LEU A 6 27.25 10.44 2.10
C LEU A 6 26.15 9.69 2.84
N LYS A 7 25.52 8.70 2.20
CA LYS A 7 24.44 7.90 2.82
C LYS A 7 24.84 7.24 4.14
N ALA A 8 26.12 6.89 4.33
CA ALA A 8 26.61 6.25 5.55
C ALA A 8 26.98 7.25 6.67
N LEU A 9 27.35 8.49 6.33
CA LEU A 9 27.91 9.47 7.26
C LEU A 9 27.06 10.72 7.45
N SER A 10 25.97 10.89 6.70
CA SER A 10 25.02 11.99 6.85
C SER A 10 23.68 11.50 7.39
N GLU A 11 22.99 12.36 8.13
CA GLU A 11 21.58 12.17 8.47
C GLU A 11 20.67 13.01 7.57
N ARG A 12 19.37 12.72 7.62
CA ARG A 12 18.37 13.51 6.91
C ARG A 12 17.84 14.58 7.83
N ASP A 13 17.70 15.77 7.28
CA ASP A 13 17.15 16.93 7.96
C ASP A 13 16.09 17.56 7.04
N ASP A 14 14.84 17.51 7.48
CA ASP A 14 13.69 18.03 6.74
C ASP A 14 13.65 19.58 6.73
N THR A 15 14.48 20.23 7.56
CA THR A 15 14.60 21.69 7.64
C THR A 15 15.77 22.26 6.84
N ALA A 16 16.59 21.39 6.25
CA ALA A 16 17.75 21.79 5.47
C ALA A 16 17.36 22.46 4.14
N ASP A 17 18.29 23.25 3.60
CA ASP A 17 18.15 23.86 2.28
C ASP A 17 18.01 22.80 1.18
N ILE A 18 17.26 23.12 0.13
CA ILE A 18 17.07 22.23 -1.02
C ILE A 18 18.40 21.96 -1.69
N CYS A 19 18.82 20.69 -1.70
CA CYS A 19 19.96 20.23 -2.47
C CYS A 19 19.71 20.41 -3.97
N THR A 20 20.64 21.06 -4.68
CA THR A 20 20.54 21.28 -6.12
C THR A 20 21.65 20.57 -6.89
N ASP A 21 21.35 20.17 -8.14
CA ASP A 21 22.33 19.66 -9.07
C ASP A 21 23.29 20.78 -9.58
N LYS A 22 24.23 20.42 -10.45
CA LYS A 22 25.17 21.36 -11.07
C LYS A 22 24.52 22.46 -11.92
N LYS A 23 23.25 22.30 -12.28
CA LYS A 23 22.44 23.23 -13.08
C LYS A 23 21.46 24.00 -12.21
N SER A 24 21.58 23.93 -10.88
CA SER A 24 20.69 24.58 -9.91
C SER A 24 19.25 24.04 -9.90
N ASN A 25 19.01 22.84 -10.44
CA ASN A 25 17.70 22.18 -10.30
C ASN A 25 17.65 21.42 -8.97
N PRO A 26 16.53 21.46 -8.23
CA PRO A 26 16.32 20.60 -7.07
C PRO A 26 16.59 19.14 -7.37
N GLU A 27 17.37 18.46 -6.54
CA GLU A 27 17.63 17.03 -6.71
C GLU A 27 16.39 16.21 -6.29
N PRO A 28 15.96 15.23 -7.12
CA PRO A 28 14.86 14.35 -6.75
C PRO A 28 15.23 13.44 -5.59
N ASP A 29 14.42 13.47 -4.52
CA ASP A 29 14.51 12.50 -3.44
C ASP A 29 13.75 11.22 -3.81
N THR A 30 14.46 10.11 -3.96
CA THR A 30 13.84 8.83 -4.33
C THR A 30 12.94 8.26 -3.24
N ASN A 31 13.12 8.67 -1.98
CA ASN A 31 12.35 8.17 -0.84
C ASN A 31 11.04 8.94 -0.63
N LEU A 32 10.88 10.10 -1.28
CA LEU A 32 9.64 10.90 -1.27
C LEU A 32 8.81 10.71 -2.55
N ARG A 33 9.14 9.70 -3.37
CA ARG A 33 8.37 9.40 -4.58
C ARG A 33 7.04 8.77 -4.21
N ASP A 34 5.97 9.33 -4.76
CA ASP A 34 4.63 8.80 -4.62
C ASP A 34 3.90 8.77 -5.98
N TYR A 35 2.71 8.16 -6.01
CA TYR A 35 1.86 8.05 -7.17
C TYR A 35 0.44 8.51 -6.85
N GLU A 36 -0.12 9.33 -7.73
CA GLU A 36 -1.50 9.77 -7.65
C GLU A 36 -2.34 9.11 -8.74
N ASN A 37 -3.55 8.69 -8.37
CA ASN A 37 -4.53 8.16 -9.31
C ASN A 37 -5.44 9.31 -9.77
N VAL A 38 -5.11 9.89 -10.92
CA VAL A 38 -5.89 10.98 -11.52
C VAL A 38 -7.04 10.40 -12.35
N PRO A 39 -8.29 10.90 -12.20
CA PRO A 39 -9.39 10.52 -13.07
C PRO A 39 -9.05 10.72 -14.55
N LEU A 40 -9.33 9.72 -15.40
CA LEU A 40 -8.93 9.72 -16.81
C LEU A 40 -9.44 10.94 -17.63
N LYS A 41 -10.54 11.55 -17.19
CA LYS A 41 -11.16 12.70 -17.87
C LYS A 41 -10.64 14.06 -17.37
N GLU A 42 -9.78 14.05 -16.37
CA GLU A 42 -9.24 15.24 -15.73
C GLU A 42 -7.82 15.51 -16.23
N ASP A 43 -7.44 16.79 -16.28
CA ASP A 43 -6.08 17.19 -16.60
C ASP A 43 -5.18 17.00 -15.37
N ILE A 44 -4.01 16.38 -15.58
CA ILE A 44 -3.08 16.06 -14.49
C ILE A 44 -2.59 17.32 -13.78
N HIS A 45 -2.33 18.41 -14.51
CA HIS A 45 -1.81 19.64 -13.91
C HIS A 45 -2.88 20.37 -13.10
N GLU A 46 -4.13 20.38 -13.56
CA GLU A 46 -5.25 20.92 -12.78
C GLU A 46 -5.50 20.10 -11.51
N TYR A 47 -5.45 18.77 -11.59
CA TYR A 47 -5.53 17.90 -10.41
C TYR A 47 -4.40 18.20 -9.41
N MET A 48 -3.15 18.31 -9.91
CA MET A 48 -2.00 18.65 -9.07
C MET A 48 -2.19 19.98 -8.34
N LYS A 49 -2.75 21.01 -8.99
CA LYS A 49 -3.01 22.31 -8.38
C LYS A 49 -4.03 22.25 -7.25
N HIS A 50 -5.07 21.44 -7.38
CA HIS A 50 -6.15 21.36 -6.41
C HIS A 50 -5.87 20.40 -5.26
N GLU A 51 -5.28 19.24 -5.56
CA GLU A 51 -5.17 18.14 -4.59
C GLU A 51 -3.75 17.96 -4.04
N VAL A 52 -2.70 18.24 -4.83
CA VAL A 52 -1.32 17.89 -4.42
C VAL A 52 -0.54 19.11 -3.90
N LEU A 53 -0.42 20.16 -4.71
CA LEU A 53 0.40 21.33 -4.41
C LEU A 53 0.00 22.10 -3.14
N PRO A 54 -1.28 22.12 -2.69
CA PRO A 54 -1.63 22.72 -1.40
C PRO A 54 -1.02 21.99 -0.19
N HIS A 55 -0.70 20.70 -0.34
CA HIS A 55 -0.13 19.88 0.73
C HIS A 55 1.38 19.66 0.55
N VAL A 56 1.83 19.54 -0.70
CA VAL A 56 3.24 19.32 -1.06
C VAL A 56 3.66 20.35 -2.11
N PRO A 57 4.01 21.59 -1.72
CA PRO A 57 4.28 22.68 -2.66
C PRO A 57 5.45 22.43 -3.61
N ASN A 58 6.40 21.59 -3.19
CA ASN A 58 7.59 21.24 -3.96
C ASN A 58 7.40 19.97 -4.80
N ALA A 59 6.18 19.45 -4.94
CA ALA A 59 5.91 18.30 -5.78
C ALA A 59 5.90 18.67 -7.27
N TRP A 60 6.30 17.73 -8.12
CA TRP A 60 6.17 17.85 -9.57
C TRP A 60 5.91 16.48 -10.20
N VAL A 61 5.36 16.49 -11.40
CA VAL A 61 5.06 15.27 -12.16
C VAL A 61 6.26 14.86 -12.99
N ASP A 62 6.64 13.58 -12.91
CA ASP A 62 7.56 12.97 -13.87
C ASP A 62 6.75 12.41 -15.05
N GLU A 63 6.59 13.24 -16.09
CA GLU A 63 5.80 12.92 -17.30
C GLU A 63 6.24 11.63 -18.00
N SER A 64 7.51 11.22 -17.83
CA SER A 64 8.01 9.97 -18.43
C SER A 64 7.44 8.71 -17.78
N LYS A 65 6.84 8.84 -16.60
CA LYS A 65 6.29 7.73 -15.80
C LYS A 65 4.77 7.75 -15.71
N THR A 66 4.10 8.69 -16.36
CA THR A 66 2.63 8.71 -16.42
C THR A 66 2.13 7.52 -17.23
N LYS A 67 1.08 6.87 -16.75
CA LYS A 67 0.48 5.69 -17.40
C LYS A 67 -1.02 5.78 -17.32
N ILE A 68 -1.68 5.49 -18.44
CA ILE A 68 -3.13 5.32 -18.47
C ILE A 68 -3.44 3.89 -18.05
N GLY A 69 -4.18 3.75 -16.96
CA GLY A 69 -4.65 2.48 -16.42
C GLY A 69 -6.15 2.48 -16.18
N TYR A 70 -6.75 1.29 -16.17
CA TYR A 70 -8.13 1.09 -15.76
C TYR A 70 -8.13 0.14 -14.56
N GLU A 71 -8.79 0.55 -13.49
CA GLU A 71 -8.99 -0.29 -12.32
C GLU A 71 -10.42 -0.82 -12.31
N ILE A 72 -10.56 -2.13 -12.09
CA ILE A 72 -11.85 -2.75 -11.76
C ILE A 72 -11.78 -3.08 -10.28
N ASN A 73 -12.54 -2.35 -9.45
CA ASN A 73 -12.61 -2.65 -8.03
C ASN A 73 -13.41 -3.95 -7.82
N PHE A 74 -12.70 -5.07 -7.75
CA PHE A 74 -13.34 -6.38 -7.72
C PHE A 74 -14.25 -6.56 -6.51
N ASN A 75 -13.83 -6.05 -5.34
CA ASN A 75 -14.62 -6.12 -4.12
C ASN A 75 -15.91 -5.30 -4.24
N ARG A 76 -15.89 -4.11 -4.86
CA ARG A 76 -17.09 -3.30 -5.04
C ARG A 76 -18.10 -3.97 -5.98
N TYR A 77 -17.63 -4.57 -7.06
CA TYR A 77 -18.52 -5.06 -8.14
C TYR A 77 -18.86 -6.55 -8.07
N PHE A 78 -17.96 -7.38 -7.54
CA PHE A 78 -18.11 -8.84 -7.56
C PHE A 78 -18.16 -9.46 -6.16
N TYR A 79 -18.04 -8.66 -5.09
CA TYR A 79 -18.20 -9.22 -3.75
C TYR A 79 -19.63 -9.71 -3.57
N LYS A 80 -19.74 -11.01 -3.33
CA LYS A 80 -20.97 -11.64 -2.87
C LYS A 80 -20.81 -11.92 -1.39
N TYR A 81 -21.63 -11.25 -0.58
CA TYR A 81 -21.68 -11.53 0.84
C TYR A 81 -21.96 -13.01 1.06
N THR A 82 -21.02 -13.67 1.73
CA THR A 82 -21.18 -15.07 2.14
C THR A 82 -21.47 -15.03 3.64
N PRO A 83 -22.70 -15.35 4.06
CA PRO A 83 -23.00 -15.41 5.49
C PRO A 83 -22.11 -16.46 6.15
N PRO A 84 -21.69 -16.23 7.41
CA PRO A 84 -20.98 -17.24 8.17
C PRO A 84 -21.85 -18.49 8.35
N ARG A 85 -21.21 -19.65 8.53
CA ARG A 85 -21.91 -20.92 8.77
C ARG A 85 -22.79 -20.81 10.03
N PRO A 86 -23.98 -21.43 10.07
CA PRO A 86 -24.84 -21.43 11.25
C PRO A 86 -24.12 -21.95 12.49
N LEU A 87 -24.41 -21.35 13.66
CA LEU A 87 -23.78 -21.74 14.92
C LEU A 87 -24.02 -23.22 15.26
N GLY A 88 -25.23 -23.73 14.97
CA GLY A 88 -25.57 -25.13 15.23
C GLY A 88 -24.74 -26.15 14.45
N GLU A 89 -24.30 -25.80 13.23
CA GLU A 89 -23.37 -26.65 12.46
C GLU A 89 -22.00 -26.69 13.12
N ILE A 90 -21.51 -25.54 13.58
CA ILE A 90 -20.23 -25.41 14.28
C ILE A 90 -20.26 -26.22 15.58
N GLU A 91 -21.33 -26.11 16.37
CA GLU A 91 -21.50 -26.88 17.61
C GLU A 91 -21.56 -28.39 17.37
N ALA A 92 -22.25 -28.84 16.32
CA ALA A 92 -22.33 -30.25 15.97
C ALA A 92 -20.96 -30.81 15.54
N GLU A 93 -20.22 -30.06 14.72
CA GLU A 93 -18.84 -30.41 14.33
C GLU A 93 -17.91 -30.47 15.54
N LEU A 94 -17.98 -29.49 16.45
CA LEU A 94 -17.17 -29.47 17.67
C LEU A 94 -17.43 -30.72 18.52
N LYS A 95 -18.69 -31.05 18.80
CA LYS A 95 -19.05 -32.26 19.57
C LYS A 95 -18.59 -33.55 18.90
N LYS A 96 -18.66 -33.61 17.57
CA LYS A 96 -18.17 -34.76 16.81
C LYS A 96 -16.66 -34.90 16.96
N ASN A 97 -15.91 -33.81 16.78
CA ASN A 97 -14.46 -33.79 16.92
C ASN A 97 -14.02 -34.12 18.35
N GLU A 98 -14.70 -33.59 19.37
CA GLU A 98 -14.46 -33.92 20.78
C GLU A 98 -14.60 -35.42 21.05
N LYS A 99 -15.64 -36.05 20.48
CA LYS A 99 -15.85 -37.49 20.60
C LYS A 99 -14.74 -38.29 19.91
N GLU A 100 -14.38 -37.92 18.68
CA GLU A 100 -13.29 -38.59 17.94
C GLU A 100 -11.96 -38.50 18.69
N ILE A 101 -11.64 -37.34 19.27
CA ILE A 101 -10.44 -37.15 20.09
C ILE A 101 -10.48 -38.04 21.35
N ALA A 102 -11.62 -38.10 22.03
CA ALA A 102 -11.79 -38.94 23.22
C ALA A 102 -11.62 -40.44 22.90
N ASP A 103 -12.18 -40.89 21.78
CA ASP A 103 -12.06 -42.27 21.30
C ASP A 103 -10.61 -42.62 20.93
N MET A 104 -9.89 -41.71 20.26
CA MET A 104 -8.47 -41.89 19.94
C MET A 104 -7.60 -41.97 21.21
N LEU A 105 -7.83 -41.10 22.19
CA LEU A 105 -7.09 -41.12 23.46
C LEU A 105 -7.34 -42.41 24.25
N HIS A 106 -8.58 -42.93 24.24
CA HIS A 106 -8.90 -44.23 24.83
C HIS A 106 -8.19 -45.40 24.11
N GLY A 107 -8.01 -45.30 22.79
CA GLY A 107 -7.29 -46.32 22.02
C GLY A 107 -5.79 -46.41 22.32
N VAL A 108 -5.17 -45.30 22.75
CA VAL A 108 -3.73 -45.22 23.08
C VAL A 108 -3.42 -45.57 24.54
N THR A 109 -4.41 -45.47 25.43
CA THR A 109 -4.26 -45.81 26.86
C THR A 109 -4.51 -47.30 27.17
N LYS A 110 -4.52 -48.15 26.14
CA LYS A 110 -4.64 -49.61 26.26
C LYS A 110 -3.33 -50.33 25.95
#